data_AF-A0A1V5MZQ9-F1
#
_entry.id   AF-A0A1V5MZQ9-F1
#
_cell.length_a   1.000
_cell.length_b   1.000
_cell.length_c   1.000
_cell.angle_alpha   90.00
_cell.angle_beta   90.00
_cell.angle_gamma   90.00
#
_symmetry.space_group_name_H-M   'P 1'
#
loop_
_entity.id
_entity.type
_entity.pdbx_description
1 polymer ?
#
loop_
_entity_poly.entity_id
_entity_poly.type
_entity_poly.pdbx_seq_one_letter_code
_entity_poly.pdbx_strand_id
1 'polypeptide(L)'
;MMKYAVHTIMMAAAGLLAVSCETSRPVEVVLVKNDLPAAAGRDSAQLAYDLSQKTWCTNDEACSLILMLMEGEDSCRNFDERIVALDAKGLADAGWDMAADQPVTKGTLAYMLCRALDIRGGVMMHLLNNRRYSYRQAVAEGLMVKGSEWEPLTGPEVVGIIGRAARMKDRMVSQ
;
A
#
# COMPACT_ATOMS: atom_id res chain seq x y z
N MET A 1 -67.23 -20.30 -13.71
CA MET A 1 -67.18 -20.94 -12.37
C MET A 1 -66.08 -21.98 -12.41
N MET A 2 -64.84 -21.61 -12.12
CA MET A 2 -64.25 -21.59 -10.77
C MET A 2 -63.77 -23.00 -10.38
N LYS A 3 -62.47 -23.32 -10.63
CA LYS A 3 -61.62 -24.22 -9.80
C LYS A 3 -60.19 -24.51 -10.30
N TYR A 4 -59.79 -24.18 -11.53
CA TYR A 4 -58.45 -24.59 -12.03
C TYR A 4 -57.36 -23.51 -12.00
N ALA A 5 -57.68 -22.28 -11.58
CA ALA A 5 -56.72 -21.17 -11.49
C ALA A 5 -55.71 -21.27 -10.32
N VAL A 6 -55.88 -22.25 -9.41
CA VAL A 6 -55.05 -22.37 -8.20
C VAL A 6 -53.83 -23.27 -8.41
N HIS A 7 -53.85 -24.18 -9.40
CA HIS A 7 -52.72 -25.11 -9.60
C HIS A 7 -51.56 -24.53 -10.42
N THR A 8 -51.78 -23.48 -11.21
CA THR A 8 -50.72 -22.91 -12.05
C THR A 8 -49.73 -22.03 -11.27
N ILE A 9 -50.10 -21.58 -10.07
CA ILE A 9 -49.25 -20.69 -9.26
C ILE A 9 -48.20 -21.48 -8.45
N MET A 10 -48.42 -22.76 -8.19
CA MET A 10 -47.48 -23.59 -7.42
C MET A 10 -46.36 -24.24 -8.26
N MET A 11 -46.23 -23.85 -9.53
CA MET A 11 -45.21 -24.38 -10.44
C MET A 11 -44.27 -23.29 -11.01
N ALA A 12 -44.27 -22.09 -10.42
CA ALA A 12 -43.44 -20.97 -10.86
C ALA A 12 -42.32 -20.59 -9.86
N ALA A 13 -42.22 -21.25 -8.71
CA ALA A 13 -41.28 -20.88 -7.63
C ALA A 13 -40.07 -21.82 -7.46
N ALA A 14 -39.91 -22.84 -8.30
CA ALA A 14 -38.83 -23.85 -8.13
C ALA A 14 -37.67 -23.72 -9.14
N GLY A 15 -37.68 -22.70 -10.01
CA GLY A 15 -36.70 -22.59 -11.12
C GLY A 15 -35.53 -21.63 -10.91
N LEU A 16 -35.47 -20.89 -9.79
CA LEU A 16 -34.54 -19.75 -9.64
C LEU A 16 -33.40 -19.94 -8.62
N LEU A 17 -33.06 -21.20 -8.28
CA LEU A 17 -31.92 -21.52 -7.40
C LEU A 17 -30.89 -22.43 -8.08
N ALA A 18 -30.78 -22.35 -9.41
CA ALA A 18 -29.69 -23.00 -10.14
C ALA A 18 -28.39 -22.20 -9.97
N VAL A 19 -27.70 -22.49 -8.86
CA VAL A 19 -26.28 -22.88 -8.87
C VAL A 19 -25.36 -21.92 -9.64
N SER A 20 -24.97 -20.83 -8.99
CA SER A 20 -23.64 -20.27 -9.25
C SER A 20 -22.62 -21.09 -8.46
N CYS A 21 -22.32 -22.29 -8.95
CA CYS A 21 -21.03 -22.92 -8.66
C CYS A 21 -20.08 -22.43 -9.75
N GLU A 22 -19.59 -21.20 -9.57
CA GLU A 22 -18.38 -20.80 -10.25
C GLU A 22 -17.27 -21.74 -9.76
N THR A 23 -17.02 -22.78 -10.55
CA THR A 23 -15.94 -23.72 -10.29
C THR A 23 -14.66 -22.92 -10.41
N SER A 24 -13.94 -22.75 -9.29
CA SER A 24 -12.65 -22.06 -9.27
C SER A 24 -11.78 -22.67 -10.36
N ARG A 25 -11.51 -21.91 -11.42
CA ARG A 25 -10.50 -22.31 -12.39
C ARG A 25 -9.20 -22.41 -11.60
N PRO A 26 -8.52 -23.57 -11.58
CA PRO A 26 -7.18 -23.60 -11.02
C PRO A 26 -6.36 -22.61 -11.83
N VAL A 27 -5.90 -21.54 -11.17
CA VAL A 27 -4.87 -20.68 -11.74
C VAL A 27 -3.65 -21.57 -11.85
N GLU A 28 -3.35 -22.01 -13.07
CA GLU A 28 -2.12 -22.72 -13.37
C GLU A 28 -0.98 -21.72 -13.16
N VAL A 29 -0.40 -21.75 -11.97
CA VAL A 29 0.78 -20.97 -11.64
C VAL A 29 1.94 -21.62 -12.39
N VAL A 30 2.11 -21.22 -13.65
CA VAL A 30 3.33 -21.49 -14.39
C VAL A 30 4.42 -20.67 -13.70
N LEU A 31 5.20 -21.34 -12.83
CA LEU A 31 6.43 -20.81 -12.30
C LEU A 31 7.39 -20.63 -13.47
N VAL A 32 7.35 -19.46 -14.10
CA VAL A 32 8.39 -19.03 -15.01
C VAL A 32 9.65 -18.91 -14.16
N LYS A 33 10.56 -19.87 -14.29
CA LYS A 33 11.95 -19.69 -13.87
C LYS A 33 12.49 -18.56 -14.74
N ASN A 34 12.46 -17.34 -14.19
CA ASN A 34 13.14 -16.22 -14.78
C ASN A 34 14.64 -16.45 -14.57
N ASP A 35 15.32 -16.92 -15.62
CA ASP A 35 16.79 -16.79 -15.78
C ASP A 35 17.18 -15.34 -16.12
N LEU A 36 16.37 -14.36 -15.69
CA LEU A 36 16.72 -12.96 -15.74
C LEU A 36 17.84 -12.74 -14.72
N PRO A 37 18.89 -11.95 -15.04
CA PRO A 37 19.89 -11.57 -14.05
C PRO A 37 19.15 -11.02 -12.84
N ALA A 38 19.53 -11.45 -11.63
CA ALA A 38 18.93 -10.96 -10.39
C ALA A 38 18.80 -9.45 -10.49
N ALA A 39 17.58 -8.95 -10.64
CA ALA A 39 17.33 -7.53 -10.78
C ALA A 39 17.98 -6.89 -9.54
N ALA A 40 18.86 -5.92 -9.75
CA ALA A 40 19.33 -5.09 -8.66
C ALA A 40 18.08 -4.37 -8.13
N GLY A 41 17.46 -4.92 -7.09
CA GLY A 41 16.17 -4.44 -6.61
C GLY A 41 15.36 -5.49 -5.87
N ARG A 42 14.31 -5.04 -5.15
CA ARG A 42 13.37 -5.91 -4.44
C ARG A 42 12.14 -6.20 -5.29
N ASP A 43 11.64 -7.43 -5.23
CA ASP A 43 10.31 -7.75 -5.77
C ASP A 43 9.22 -7.21 -4.82
N SER A 44 8.29 -6.42 -5.35
CA SER A 44 7.28 -5.73 -4.56
C SER A 44 6.24 -6.68 -3.94
N ALA A 45 5.88 -7.76 -4.63
CA ALA A 45 4.92 -8.74 -4.14
C ALA A 45 5.53 -9.59 -3.03
N GLN A 46 6.78 -10.02 -3.19
CA GLN A 46 7.53 -10.74 -2.17
C GLN A 46 7.75 -9.87 -0.94
N LEU A 47 8.15 -8.61 -1.11
CA LEU A 47 8.34 -7.68 0.01
C LEU A 47 7.04 -7.45 0.78
N ALA A 48 5.91 -7.27 0.09
CA ALA A 48 4.61 -7.13 0.72
C ALA A 48 4.19 -8.40 1.48
N TYR A 49 4.46 -9.57 0.91
CA TYR A 49 4.21 -10.85 1.56
C TYR A 49 5.05 -11.01 2.83
N ASP A 50 6.35 -10.75 2.77
CA ASP A 50 7.26 -10.86 3.90
C ASP A 50 6.85 -9.90 5.02
N LEU A 51 6.52 -8.65 4.68
CA LEU A 51 6.03 -7.66 5.65
C LEU A 51 4.72 -8.09 6.31
N SER A 52 3.82 -8.76 5.59
CA SER A 52 2.56 -9.25 6.17
C SER A 52 2.78 -10.24 7.33
N GLN A 53 3.96 -10.85 7.41
CA GLN A 53 4.33 -11.82 8.45
C GLN A 53 5.22 -11.21 9.55
N LYS A 54 5.62 -9.94 9.42
CA LYS A 54 6.55 -9.28 10.34
C LYS A 54 5.85 -8.40 11.36
N THR A 55 6.39 -8.41 12.58
CA THR A 55 5.94 -7.52 13.66
C THR A 55 6.20 -6.05 13.31
N TRP A 56 7.36 -5.71 12.76
CA TRP A 56 7.76 -4.32 12.47
C TRP A 56 8.24 -4.20 11.03
N CYS A 57 7.87 -3.09 10.38
CA CYS A 57 8.47 -2.67 9.11
C CYS A 57 9.70 -1.82 9.40
N THR A 58 10.85 -2.17 8.81
CA THR A 58 12.07 -1.38 9.02
C THR A 58 12.10 -0.13 8.15
N ASN A 59 12.97 0.83 8.49
CA ASN A 59 13.19 2.01 7.66
C ASN A 59 13.62 1.64 6.23
N ASP A 60 14.44 0.61 6.07
CA ASP A 60 14.89 0.14 4.77
C ASP A 60 13.77 -0.44 3.90
N GLU A 61 12.88 -1.23 4.49
CA GLU A 61 11.69 -1.75 3.82
C GLU A 61 10.72 -0.63 3.45
N ALA A 62 10.51 0.33 4.36
CA ALA A 62 9.67 1.49 4.11
C ALA A 62 10.19 2.35 2.95
N CYS A 63 11.50 2.62 2.89
CA CYS A 63 12.10 3.37 1.80
C CYS A 63 11.95 2.66 0.46
N SER A 64 12.18 1.34 0.44
CA SER A 64 11.99 0.49 -0.73
C SER A 64 10.54 0.57 -1.27
N LEU A 65 9.54 0.46 -0.38
CA LEU A 65 8.13 0.58 -0.75
C LEU A 65 7.75 1.96 -1.30
N ILE A 66 8.36 3.04 -0.80
CA ILE A 66 8.11 4.39 -1.32
C ILE A 66 8.71 4.57 -2.72
N LEU A 67 9.91 4.05 -2.97
CA LEU A 67 10.51 4.04 -4.31
C LEU A 67 9.62 3.26 -5.29
N MET A 68 9.20 2.05 -4.92
CA MET A 68 8.27 1.25 -5.74
C MET A 68 6.95 1.98 -5.99
N LEU A 69 6.39 2.64 -4.97
CA LEU A 69 5.16 3.42 -5.14
C LEU A 69 5.34 4.55 -6.15
N MET A 70 6.51 5.20 -6.17
CA MET A 70 6.80 6.34 -7.03
C MET A 70 7.19 5.94 -8.45
N GLU A 71 8.12 5.00 -8.58
CA GLU A 71 8.82 4.67 -9.81
C GLU A 71 8.35 3.35 -10.43
N GLY A 72 7.58 2.56 -9.69
CA GLY A 72 7.17 1.21 -10.08
C GLY A 72 8.19 0.13 -9.69
N GLU A 73 9.41 0.52 -9.31
CA GLU A 73 10.49 -0.37 -8.89
C GLU A 73 11.38 0.26 -7.82
N ASP A 74 12.20 -0.56 -7.17
CA ASP A 74 13.30 -0.13 -6.31
C ASP A 74 14.58 -0.73 -6.87
N SER A 75 15.41 0.11 -7.52
CA SER A 75 16.67 -0.32 -8.15
C SER A 75 17.89 -0.19 -7.22
N CYS A 76 17.68 0.26 -5.97
CA CYS A 76 18.75 0.48 -5.01
C CYS A 76 19.20 -0.85 -4.36
N ARG A 77 20.50 -0.98 -4.14
CA ARG A 77 21.11 -2.20 -3.59
C ARG A 77 21.01 -2.28 -2.07
N ASN A 78 21.00 -1.14 -1.39
CA ASN A 78 21.05 -1.04 0.07
C ASN A 78 20.31 0.22 0.57
N PHE A 79 20.22 0.34 1.89
CA PHE A 79 19.52 1.44 2.55
C PHE A 79 20.11 2.82 2.24
N ASP A 80 21.44 2.93 2.22
CA ASP A 80 22.12 4.21 1.98
C ASP A 80 21.78 4.75 0.59
N GLU A 81 21.78 3.88 -0.42
CA GLU A 81 21.36 4.24 -1.78
C GLU A 81 19.89 4.68 -1.83
N ARG A 82 19.00 4.00 -1.08
CA ARG A 82 17.58 4.36 -1.03
C ARG A 82 17.36 5.72 -0.39
N ILE A 83 18.04 6.00 0.73
CA ILE A 83 17.92 7.29 1.41
C ILE A 83 18.42 8.42 0.51
N VAL A 84 19.56 8.24 -0.17
CA VAL A 84 20.06 9.23 -1.13
C VAL A 84 19.07 9.43 -2.29
N ALA A 85 18.48 8.36 -2.84
CA ALA A 85 17.51 8.46 -3.91
C ALA A 85 16.22 9.18 -3.49
N LEU A 86 15.74 8.94 -2.27
CA LEU A 86 14.57 9.61 -1.70
C LEU A 86 14.85 11.07 -1.34
N ASP A 87 16.03 11.37 -0.79
CA ASP A 87 16.49 12.72 -0.44
C ASP A 87 16.61 13.60 -1.68
N ALA A 88 17.21 13.07 -2.76
CA ALA A 88 17.29 13.77 -4.05
C ALA A 88 15.92 14.16 -4.64
N LYS A 89 14.84 13.50 -4.20
CA LYS A 89 13.44 13.75 -4.60
C LYS A 89 12.68 14.56 -3.55
N GLY A 90 13.31 14.93 -2.43
CA GLY A 90 12.68 15.60 -1.31
C GLY A 90 11.62 14.75 -0.58
N LEU A 91 11.73 13.42 -0.70
CA LEU A 91 10.81 12.46 -0.08
C LEU A 91 11.29 12.04 1.32
N ALA A 92 12.59 12.07 1.57
CA ALA A 92 13.22 11.87 2.85
C ALA A 92 14.32 12.93 3.04
N ASP A 93 15.01 12.90 4.18
CA ASP A 93 16.17 13.75 4.46
C ASP A 93 17.30 12.85 4.94
N ALA A 94 18.40 12.84 4.20
CA ALA A 94 19.57 11.99 4.49
C ALA A 94 20.27 12.37 5.81
N GLY A 95 20.00 13.56 6.36
CA GLY A 95 20.48 14.01 7.66
C GLY A 95 19.65 13.48 8.84
N TRP A 96 18.56 12.74 8.60
CA TRP A 96 17.82 12.09 9.67
C TRP A 96 18.62 10.96 10.31
N ASP A 97 18.63 10.93 11.65
CA ASP A 97 19.19 9.82 12.42
C ASP A 97 18.25 8.60 12.30
N MET A 98 18.45 7.82 11.22
CA MET A 98 17.68 6.63 10.90
C MET A 98 18.61 5.46 10.63
N ALA A 99 18.47 4.39 11.41
CA ALA A 99 19.13 3.13 11.12
C ALA A 99 18.24 2.23 10.23
N ALA A 100 18.85 1.50 9.32
CA ALA A 100 18.17 0.66 8.32
C ALA A 100 17.23 -0.39 8.95
N ASP A 101 17.65 -0.98 10.06
CA ASP A 101 17.00 -2.08 10.78
C ASP A 101 16.00 -1.63 11.84
N GLN A 102 15.94 -0.33 12.14
CA GLN A 102 14.98 0.21 13.09
C GLN A 102 13.57 0.26 12.51
N PRO A 103 12.53 0.07 13.35
CA PRO A 103 11.15 0.24 12.93
C PRO A 103 10.87 1.64 12.39
N VAL A 104 10.19 1.72 11.25
CA VAL A 104 9.71 2.98 10.72
C VAL A 104 8.58 3.52 11.59
N THR A 105 8.60 4.83 11.84
CA THR A 105 7.53 5.51 12.60
C THR A 105 6.42 6.03 11.69
N LYS A 106 5.22 6.22 12.25
CA LYS A 106 4.09 6.87 11.56
C LYS A 106 4.47 8.22 10.95
N GLY A 107 5.20 9.05 11.70
CA GLY A 107 5.65 10.37 11.25
C GLY A 107 6.60 10.31 10.06
N THR A 108 7.57 9.39 10.10
CA THR A 108 8.55 9.19 9.01
C THR A 108 7.85 8.69 7.75
N LEU A 109 7.03 7.63 7.84
CA LEU A 109 6.33 7.11 6.66
C LEU A 109 5.32 8.12 6.10
N ALA A 110 4.62 8.87 6.96
CA ALA A 110 3.67 9.88 6.52
C ALA A 110 4.33 11.02 5.75
N TYR A 111 5.52 11.45 6.19
CA TYR A 111 6.30 12.45 5.46
C TYR A 111 6.61 11.98 4.04
N MET A 112 7.15 10.77 3.91
CA MET A 112 7.47 10.18 2.60
C MET A 112 6.23 10.08 1.71
N LEU A 113 5.11 9.58 2.24
CA LEU A 113 3.86 9.42 1.50
C LEU A 113 3.25 10.74 1.04
N CYS A 114 3.18 11.72 1.93
CA CYS A 114 2.64 13.03 1.60
C CYS A 114 3.41 13.69 0.46
N ARG A 115 4.74 13.56 0.48
CA ARG A 115 5.63 14.08 -0.56
C ARG A 115 5.49 13.29 -1.87
N ALA A 116 5.46 11.96 -1.77
CA ALA A 116 5.28 11.06 -2.90
C ALA A 116 3.98 11.34 -3.68
N LEU A 117 2.89 11.64 -2.96
CA LEU A 117 1.56 11.84 -3.53
C LEU A 117 1.22 13.31 -3.84
N ASP A 118 2.19 14.23 -3.76
CA ASP A 118 1.98 15.70 -3.81
C ASP A 118 0.80 16.18 -2.93
N ILE A 119 0.62 15.56 -1.76
CA ILE A 119 -0.39 15.99 -0.78
C ILE A 119 0.12 17.26 -0.14
N ARG A 120 -0.39 18.41 -0.54
CA ARG A 120 0.08 19.71 -0.05
C ARG A 120 -0.40 20.02 1.38
N GLY A 121 -1.53 19.43 1.77
CA GLY A 121 -2.16 19.62 3.07
C GLY A 121 -2.54 21.07 3.39
N GLY A 122 -2.85 21.33 4.66
CA GLY A 122 -3.21 22.67 5.14
C GLY A 122 -2.01 23.61 5.32
N VAL A 123 -2.29 24.88 5.67
CA VAL A 123 -1.30 25.97 5.81
C VAL A 123 -0.06 25.58 6.62
N MET A 124 -0.22 24.85 7.73
CA MET A 124 0.92 24.46 8.58
C MET A 124 1.90 23.51 7.88
N MET A 125 1.44 22.69 6.95
CA MET A 125 2.29 21.78 6.20
C MET A 125 3.14 22.54 5.18
N HIS A 126 2.63 23.65 4.64
CA HIS A 126 3.41 24.54 3.76
C HIS A 126 4.49 25.31 4.54
N LEU A 127 4.20 25.70 5.78
CA LEU A 127 5.11 26.52 6.60
C LEU A 127 6.22 25.69 7.26
N LEU A 128 5.88 24.54 7.82
CA LEU A 128 6.78 23.79 8.71
C LEU A 128 7.27 22.48 8.11
N ASN A 129 6.62 21.99 7.05
CA ASN A 129 7.00 20.80 6.29
C ASN A 129 7.74 19.72 7.10
N ASN A 130 7.11 19.21 8.16
CA ASN A 130 7.74 18.26 9.07
C ASN A 130 6.92 16.98 9.24
N ARG A 131 7.53 15.97 9.86
CA ARG A 131 6.93 14.65 10.12
C ARG A 131 5.60 14.76 10.89
N ARG A 132 5.51 15.67 11.85
CA ARG A 132 4.30 15.90 12.67
C ARG A 132 3.10 16.36 11.84
N TYR A 133 3.27 17.36 10.97
CA TYR A 133 2.16 17.86 10.15
C TYR A 133 1.83 16.91 9.00
N SER A 134 2.84 16.25 8.43
CA SER A 134 2.63 15.21 7.40
C SER A 134 1.80 14.05 7.95
N TYR A 135 2.08 13.60 9.18
CA TYR A 135 1.29 12.59 9.85
C TYR A 135 -0.17 13.01 10.06
N ARG A 136 -0.42 14.22 10.56
CA ARG A 136 -1.79 14.73 10.74
C ARG A 136 -2.55 14.79 9.41
N GLN A 137 -1.87 15.17 8.33
CA GLN A 137 -2.45 15.17 7.00
C GLN A 137 -2.73 13.75 6.50
N ALA A 138 -1.78 12.81 6.64
CA ALA A 138 -1.98 11.41 6.25
C ALA A 138 -3.16 10.76 7.00
N VAL A 139 -3.41 11.14 8.26
CA VAL A 139 -4.62 10.72 9.00
C VAL A 139 -5.88 11.36 8.42
N ALA A 140 -5.85 12.66 8.08
CA ALA A 140 -6.99 13.36 7.49
C ALA A 140 -7.39 12.79 6.12
N GLU A 141 -6.42 12.36 5.32
CA GLU A 141 -6.63 11.70 4.02
C GLU A 141 -7.04 10.23 4.12
N GLY A 142 -7.15 9.68 5.35
CA GLY A 142 -7.49 8.27 5.58
C GLY A 142 -6.38 7.29 5.18
N LEU A 143 -5.15 7.76 4.98
CA LEU A 143 -4.00 6.89 4.71
C LEU A 143 -3.56 6.15 5.97
N MET A 144 -3.58 6.81 7.12
CA MET A 144 -3.13 6.26 8.41
C MET A 144 -4.21 6.34 9.50
N VAL A 145 -4.15 5.41 10.46
CA VAL A 145 -5.00 5.43 11.66
C VAL A 145 -4.38 6.36 12.71
N LYS A 146 -5.24 7.07 13.45
CA LYS A 146 -4.83 7.97 14.54
C LYS A 146 -4.08 7.21 15.65
N GLY A 147 -3.09 7.89 16.23
CA GLY A 147 -2.09 7.38 17.16
C GLY A 147 -0.98 8.42 17.37
N SER A 148 0.21 7.99 17.80
CA SER A 148 1.37 8.89 17.96
C SER A 148 2.22 8.95 16.68
N GLU A 149 2.80 10.10 16.35
CA GLU A 149 3.74 10.22 15.22
C GLU A 149 5.02 9.40 15.43
N TRP A 150 5.40 9.12 16.69
CA TRP A 150 6.59 8.34 17.06
C TRP A 150 6.31 6.84 17.15
N GLU A 151 5.07 6.43 16.94
CA GLU A 151 4.67 5.03 17.04
C GLU A 151 5.29 4.23 15.89
N PRO A 152 5.97 3.11 16.17
CA PRO A 152 6.49 2.23 15.15
C PRO A 152 5.34 1.54 14.42
N LEU A 153 5.52 1.29 13.13
CA LEU A 153 4.52 0.65 12.28
C LEU A 153 4.81 -0.84 12.09
N THR A 154 3.75 -1.64 12.18
CA THR A 154 3.83 -3.06 11.87
C THR A 154 3.91 -3.31 10.37
N GLY A 155 4.45 -4.45 9.97
CA GLY A 155 4.54 -4.82 8.55
C GLY A 155 3.17 -4.84 7.85
N PRO A 156 2.13 -5.51 8.39
CA PRO A 156 0.78 -5.50 7.82
C PRO A 156 0.16 -4.09 7.73
N GLU A 157 0.40 -3.24 8.71
CA GLU A 157 -0.08 -1.85 8.67
C GLU A 157 0.54 -1.09 7.51
N VAL A 158 1.86 -1.19 7.31
CA VAL A 158 2.54 -0.52 6.20
C VAL A 158 2.02 -1.03 4.86
N VAL A 159 1.86 -2.34 4.67
CA VAL A 159 1.29 -2.91 3.44
C VAL A 159 -0.10 -2.34 3.17
N GLY A 160 -0.95 -2.25 4.19
CA GLY A 160 -2.28 -1.65 4.08
C GLY A 160 -2.24 -0.16 3.74
N ILE A 161 -1.31 0.60 4.33
CA ILE A 161 -1.11 2.03 4.06
C ILE A 161 -0.65 2.23 2.62
N ILE A 162 0.37 1.50 2.16
CA ILE A 162 0.88 1.57 0.78
C ILE A 162 -0.21 1.19 -0.22
N GLY A 163 -1.01 0.15 0.07
CA GLY A 163 -2.14 -0.22 -0.79
C GLY A 163 -3.20 0.89 -0.92
N ARG A 164 -3.48 1.65 0.16
CA ARG A 164 -4.36 2.83 0.09
C ARG A 164 -3.71 3.97 -0.71
N ALA A 165 -2.41 4.19 -0.52
CA ALA A 165 -1.64 5.20 -1.24
C ALA A 165 -1.59 4.94 -2.75
N ALA A 166 -1.33 3.69 -3.16
CA ALA A 166 -1.34 3.29 -4.57
C ALA A 166 -2.69 3.57 -5.24
N ARG A 167 -3.79 3.14 -4.60
CA ARG A 167 -5.15 3.45 -5.10
C ARG A 167 -5.44 4.95 -5.17
N MET A 168 -4.85 5.75 -4.27
CA MET A 168 -4.99 7.21 -4.31
C MET A 168 -4.23 7.80 -5.51
N LYS A 169 -2.98 7.36 -5.73
CA LYS A 169 -2.18 7.74 -6.89
C LYS A 169 -2.91 7.44 -8.20
N ASP A 170 -3.50 6.25 -8.35
CA ASP A 170 -4.24 5.87 -9.55
C ASP A 170 -5.44 6.81 -9.82
N ARG A 171 -6.15 7.22 -8.77
CA ARG A 171 -7.26 8.18 -8.88
C ARG A 171 -6.81 9.58 -9.26
N MET A 172 -5.61 9.99 -8.87
CA MET A 172 -5.04 11.30 -9.22
C MET A 172 -4.59 11.34 -10.68
N VAL A 173 -4.05 10.24 -11.22
CA VAL A 173 -3.62 10.14 -12.62
C VAL A 173 -4.80 10.07 -13.60
N SER A 174 -5.95 9.56 -13.14
CA SER A 174 -7.16 9.39 -13.98
C SER A 174 -8.03 10.65 -14.11
N GLN A 175 -7.65 11.76 -13.47
CA GLN A 175 -8.36 13.05 -13.48
C GLN A 175 -7.63 14.06 -14.38
#